data_AF-A0A850TAN9-F1
#
_entry.id   AF-A0A850TAN9-F1
#
_cell.length_a   1.000
_cell.length_b   1.000
_cell.length_c   1.000
_cell.angle_alpha   90.00
_cell.angle_beta   90.00
_cell.angle_gamma   90.00
#
_symmetry.space_group_name_H-M   'P 1'
#
loop_
_entity.id
_entity.type
_entity.pdbx_description
1 polymer ?
#
loop_
_entity_poly.entity_id
_entity_poly.type
_entity_poly.pdbx_seq_one_letter_code
_entity_poly.pdbx_strand_id
1 'polypeptide(L)'
;MKRWQCSVCKYIHTGENPPEKCPVCGVPASKFVLLEADAAPDTPEAEAAAGENKTDAPNNTDTADAPPSEKEGRAAVYLEKATVYLKRAADLMLKYHAHPISVHLPNGVIPVAVVLFILGWFSGSNLLVQAGFINLVFVVISLPLVGLTGVLEWKTKYNQALTTIFKIKIAAAIVTAICCIASIIWYLVNPEVLVSPGGWMFVMLNLLMLAAAGVAGHIGGKLVFKD
;
A
#
# COMPACT_ATOMS: atom_id res chain seq x y z
N MET A 1 23.96 26.68 1.92
CA MET A 1 22.75 26.51 1.08
C MET A 1 21.65 25.91 1.94
N LYS A 2 20.43 26.44 1.87
CA LYS A 2 19.29 25.89 2.60
C LYS A 2 18.82 24.58 1.96
N ARG A 3 18.25 23.69 2.78
CA ARG A 3 17.60 22.44 2.33
C ARG A 3 16.13 22.49 2.70
N TRP A 4 15.27 22.07 1.79
CA TRP A 4 13.82 22.09 1.96
C TRP A 4 13.27 20.69 1.75
N GLN A 5 12.56 20.14 2.72
CA GLN A 5 11.93 18.82 2.61
C GLN A 5 10.43 18.94 2.34
N CYS A 6 9.95 18.27 1.31
CA CYS A 6 8.52 18.14 1.05
C CYS A 6 7.86 17.32 2.18
N SER A 7 6.87 17.88 2.86
CA SER A 7 6.13 17.22 3.94
C SER A 7 5.36 15.97 3.50
N VAL A 8 5.04 15.85 2.20
CA VAL A 8 4.26 14.77 1.60
C VAL A 8 5.14 13.62 1.11
N CYS A 9 5.99 13.84 0.10
CA CYS A 9 6.80 12.77 -0.50
C CYS A 9 8.22 12.67 0.07
N LYS A 10 8.60 13.57 0.99
CA LYS A 10 9.94 13.64 1.59
C LYS A 10 11.08 13.91 0.60
N TYR A 11 10.80 14.45 -0.58
CA TYR A 11 11.82 14.99 -1.51
C TYR A 11 12.59 16.13 -0.84
N ILE A 12 13.92 16.18 -1.04
CA ILE A 12 14.80 17.21 -0.50
C ILE A 12 15.28 18.08 -1.65
N HIS A 13 14.97 19.37 -1.61
CA HIS A 13 15.49 20.38 -2.52
C HIS A 13 16.60 21.18 -1.85
N THR A 14 17.67 21.48 -2.58
CA THR A 14 18.76 22.36 -2.12
C THR A 14 18.69 23.66 -2.89
N GLY A 15 18.53 24.78 -2.19
CA GLY A 15 18.33 26.11 -2.80
C GLY A 15 17.86 27.14 -1.78
N GLU A 16 17.94 28.43 -2.12
CA GLU A 16 17.54 29.52 -1.21
C GLU A 16 16.05 29.49 -0.87
N ASN A 17 15.21 29.07 -1.82
CA ASN A 17 13.76 28.94 -1.68
C ASN A 17 13.29 27.54 -2.13
N PRO A 18 12.19 27.00 -1.59
CA PRO A 18 11.60 25.76 -2.09
C PRO A 18 11.05 25.94 -3.50
N PRO A 19 10.95 24.87 -4.32
CA PRO A 19 10.39 24.97 -5.66
C PRO A 19 8.88 25.26 -5.61
N GLU A 20 8.35 25.97 -6.61
CA GLU A 20 6.92 26.32 -6.69
C GLU A 20 6.01 25.07 -6.59
N LYS A 21 6.43 23.99 -7.24
CA LYS A 21 5.81 22.66 -7.18
C LYS A 21 6.85 21.60 -6.88
N CYS A 22 6.51 20.66 -6.02
CA CYS A 22 7.35 19.50 -5.75
C CYS A 22 7.51 18.67 -7.03
N PRO A 23 8.74 18.38 -7.49
CA PRO A 23 8.96 17.61 -8.73
C PRO A 23 8.50 16.15 -8.60
N VAL A 24 8.46 15.61 -7.38
CA VAL A 24 8.08 14.22 -7.13
C VAL A 24 6.58 14.04 -7.00
N CYS A 25 5.88 14.87 -6.20
CA CYS A 25 4.45 14.66 -5.91
C CYS A 25 3.51 15.79 -6.34
N GLY A 26 4.03 16.92 -6.83
CA GLY A 26 3.25 18.03 -7.39
C GLY A 26 2.58 18.97 -6.38
N VAL A 27 2.83 18.85 -5.08
CA VAL A 27 2.31 19.78 -4.06
C VAL A 27 2.97 21.16 -4.15
N PRO A 28 2.30 22.25 -3.72
CA PRO A 28 2.88 23.60 -3.76
C PRO A 28 4.03 23.78 -2.75
N ALA A 29 4.83 24.84 -2.97
CA ALA A 29 5.93 25.27 -2.10
C ALA A 29 5.56 25.36 -0.60
N SER A 30 4.31 25.71 -0.28
CA SER A 30 3.79 25.79 1.10
C SER A 30 3.80 24.46 1.86
N LYS A 31 4.01 23.34 1.17
CA LYS A 31 4.16 22.00 1.77
C LYS A 31 5.63 21.63 2.02
N PHE A 32 6.58 22.54 1.84
CA PHE A 32 7.99 22.33 2.19
C PHE A 32 8.32 22.87 3.59
N VAL A 33 9.20 22.16 4.28
CA VAL A 33 9.74 22.52 5.59
C VAL A 33 11.24 22.73 5.45
N LEU A 34 11.76 23.82 6.02
CA LEU A 34 13.19 24.11 6.04
C LEU A 34 13.89 23.09 6.94
N LEU A 35 14.93 22.44 6.43
CA LEU A 35 15.85 21.62 7.19
C LEU A 35 17.02 22.51 7.61
N GLU A 36 17.17 22.74 8.91
CA GLU A 36 18.34 23.43 9.43
C GLU A 36 19.61 22.62 9.12
N ALA A 37 20.66 23.31 8.72
CA ALA A 37 21.96 22.70 8.48
C ALA A 37 22.68 22.62 9.83
N ASP A 38 22.54 21.49 10.52
CA ASP A 38 23.62 20.77 11.23
C ASP A 38 23.04 19.65 12.11
N ALA A 39 23.17 18.42 11.59
CA ALA A 39 23.44 17.18 12.33
C ALA A 39 23.50 16.03 11.30
N ALA A 40 24.70 15.67 10.87
CA ALA A 40 24.99 14.25 10.72
C ALA A 40 25.12 13.69 12.16
N PRO A 41 24.63 12.47 12.45
CA PRO A 41 25.38 11.30 12.03
C PRO A 41 24.54 10.12 11.49
N ASP A 42 25.12 9.40 10.53
CA ASP A 42 24.89 7.96 10.38
C ASP A 42 25.52 7.26 11.59
N THR A 43 24.70 6.86 12.57
CA THR A 43 24.71 5.61 13.36
C THR A 43 23.87 5.81 14.63
N PRO A 44 22.99 4.86 15.00
CA PRO A 44 22.22 4.94 16.24
C PRO A 44 23.07 4.45 17.42
N GLU A 45 23.77 5.37 18.07
CA GLU A 45 24.28 5.16 19.44
C GLU A 45 23.21 5.57 20.44
N ALA A 46 22.65 4.55 21.08
CA ALA A 46 21.96 4.66 22.34
C ALA A 46 23.00 4.66 23.47
N GLU A 47 22.90 5.60 24.41
CA GLU A 47 22.79 5.35 25.86
C GLU A 47 23.10 6.61 26.69
N ALA A 48 22.24 6.87 27.67
CA ALA A 48 22.53 7.35 29.03
C ALA A 48 21.16 7.57 29.72
N ALA A 49 20.60 6.66 30.50
CA ALA A 49 21.01 6.13 31.81
C ALA A 49 20.76 7.07 32.99
N ALA A 50 20.32 6.45 34.09
CA ALA A 50 20.05 6.93 35.46
C ALA A 50 18.68 7.63 35.68
N GLY A 51 17.86 7.28 36.66
CA GLY A 51 18.01 6.34 37.77
C GLY A 51 16.92 6.60 38.83
N GLU A 52 16.40 5.50 39.39
CA GLU A 52 15.93 5.31 40.77
C GLU A 52 14.75 6.10 41.37
N ASN A 53 13.61 5.40 41.43
CA ASN A 53 12.92 4.91 42.64
C ASN A 53 12.65 5.87 43.82
N LYS A 54 11.36 6.06 44.15
CA LYS A 54 10.84 6.03 45.53
C LYS A 54 9.35 5.67 45.53
N THR A 55 9.06 4.69 46.37
CA THR A 55 7.75 4.22 46.82
C THR A 55 6.89 5.35 47.40
N ASP A 56 5.56 5.20 47.33
CA ASP A 56 4.71 4.94 48.50
C ASP A 56 3.26 4.67 48.06
N ALA A 57 2.65 3.65 48.65
CA ALA A 57 1.22 3.35 48.62
C ALA A 57 0.67 3.51 50.06
N PRO A 58 -0.64 3.41 50.34
CA PRO A 58 -1.84 3.51 49.50
C PRO A 58 -2.84 4.55 50.07
N ASN A 59 -3.95 4.85 49.37
CA ASN A 59 -5.19 5.06 50.11
C ASN A 59 -6.43 4.67 49.29
N ASN A 60 -7.24 3.81 49.90
CA ASN A 60 -8.60 3.49 49.49
C ASN A 60 -9.50 4.69 49.77
N THR A 61 -10.39 4.99 48.84
CA THR A 61 -11.73 5.47 49.20
C THR A 61 -12.72 4.73 48.33
N ASP A 62 -13.48 3.88 49.01
CA ASP A 62 -14.72 3.28 48.54
C ASP A 62 -15.71 4.38 48.13
N THR A 63 -16.24 4.28 46.92
CA THR A 63 -17.62 4.64 46.66
C THR A 63 -18.22 3.58 45.76
N ALA A 64 -19.12 2.81 46.36
CA ALA A 64 -19.98 1.86 45.71
C ALA A 64 -20.89 2.59 44.72
N ASP A 65 -20.84 2.20 43.45
CA ASP A 65 -21.93 2.38 42.50
C ASP A 65 -22.03 1.12 41.63
N ALA A 66 -23.27 0.71 41.39
CA ALA A 66 -23.70 -0.60 40.89
C ALA A 66 -22.93 -1.12 39.65
N PRO A 67 -22.72 -2.45 39.50
CA PRO A 67 -21.99 -3.00 38.37
C PRO A 67 -22.77 -2.76 37.06
N PRO A 68 -22.18 -2.10 36.04
CA PRO A 68 -22.69 -2.20 34.69
C PRO A 68 -22.54 -3.64 34.23
N SER A 69 -23.47 -4.12 33.40
CA SER A 69 -23.56 -5.52 33.00
C SER A 69 -22.19 -6.10 32.59
N GLU A 70 -21.74 -7.18 33.25
CA GLU A 70 -20.40 -7.79 33.07
C GLU A 70 -20.08 -8.16 31.61
N LYS A 71 -21.10 -8.30 30.76
CA LYS A 71 -20.97 -8.61 29.33
C LYS A 71 -20.54 -7.40 28.50
N GLU A 72 -20.98 -6.19 28.85
CA GLU A 72 -20.61 -4.95 28.14
C GLU A 72 -19.16 -4.54 28.44
N GLY A 73 -18.72 -4.66 29.70
CA GLY A 73 -17.34 -4.38 30.08
C GLY A 73 -16.34 -5.36 29.47
N ARG A 74 -16.68 -6.65 29.36
CA ARG A 74 -15.80 -7.67 28.77
C ARG A 74 -15.61 -7.47 27.27
N ALA A 75 -16.66 -7.11 26.55
CA ALA A 75 -16.58 -6.79 25.12
C ALA A 75 -15.72 -5.54 24.86
N ALA A 76 -15.85 -4.51 25.70
CA ALA A 76 -15.02 -3.31 25.63
C ALA A 76 -13.53 -3.62 25.82
N VAL A 77 -13.17 -4.46 26.81
CA VAL A 77 -11.78 -4.88 27.05
C VAL A 77 -11.21 -5.71 25.89
N TYR A 78 -12.00 -6.59 25.27
CA TYR A 78 -11.56 -7.33 24.08
C TYR A 78 -11.36 -6.42 22.88
N LEU A 79 -12.25 -5.45 22.66
CA LEU A 79 -12.10 -4.43 21.62
C LEU A 79 -10.85 -3.58 21.83
N GLU A 80 -10.59 -3.15 23.07
CA GLU A 80 -9.38 -2.39 23.42
C GLU A 80 -8.11 -3.20 23.15
N LYS A 81 -8.06 -4.47 23.57
CA LYS A 81 -6.91 -5.33 23.25
C LYS A 81 -6.74 -5.51 21.74
N ALA A 82 -7.83 -5.76 21.02
CA ALA A 82 -7.80 -5.92 19.57
C ALA A 82 -7.28 -4.65 18.87
N THR A 83 -7.69 -3.46 19.31
CA THR A 83 -7.20 -2.19 18.72
C THR A 83 -5.70 -1.99 18.99
N VAL A 84 -5.21 -2.36 20.18
CA VAL A 84 -3.77 -2.33 20.50
C VAL A 84 -2.97 -3.26 19.58
N TYR A 85 -3.43 -4.51 19.39
CA TYR A 85 -2.77 -5.46 18.49
C TYR A 85 -2.81 -4.99 17.03
N LEU A 86 -3.95 -4.49 16.56
CA LEU A 86 -4.11 -3.95 15.20
C LEU A 86 -3.20 -2.75 14.96
N LYS A 87 -3.08 -1.84 15.93
CA LYS A 87 -2.17 -0.70 15.86
C LYS A 87 -0.71 -1.17 15.77
N ARG A 88 -0.31 -2.11 16.61
CA ARG A 88 1.04 -2.70 16.58
C ARG A 88 1.33 -3.38 15.24
N ALA A 89 0.36 -4.09 14.67
CA ALA A 89 0.49 -4.70 13.35
C ALA A 89 0.63 -3.64 12.23
N ALA A 90 -0.16 -2.55 12.29
CA ALA A 90 -0.05 -1.44 11.36
C ALA A 90 1.33 -0.75 11.45
N ASP A 91 1.84 -0.53 12.66
CA ASP A 91 3.17 0.06 12.88
C ASP A 91 4.28 -0.83 12.29
N LEU A 92 4.17 -2.15 12.46
CA LEU A 92 5.09 -3.12 11.85
C LEU A 92 5.01 -3.10 10.32
N MET A 93 3.80 -3.06 9.74
CA MET A 93 3.61 -2.97 8.28
C MET A 93 4.28 -1.74 7.69
N LEU A 94 4.21 -0.60 8.38
CA LEU A 94 4.87 0.64 7.95
C LEU A 94 6.39 0.55 8.10
N LYS A 95 6.87 0.03 9.23
CA LYS A 95 8.31 -0.14 9.51
C LYS A 95 8.99 -1.02 8.47
N TYR A 96 8.35 -2.10 8.05
CA TYR A 96 8.92 -3.07 7.11
C TYR A 96 8.46 -2.86 5.66
N HIS A 97 7.92 -1.69 5.31
CA HIS A 97 7.53 -1.36 3.93
C HIS A 97 6.59 -2.41 3.28
N ALA A 98 5.59 -2.86 4.03
CA ALA A 98 4.68 -3.92 3.60
C ALA A 98 3.90 -3.57 2.32
N HIS A 99 3.60 -2.29 2.06
CA HIS A 99 2.93 -1.89 0.82
C HIS A 99 3.83 -2.11 -0.41
N PRO A 100 5.06 -1.54 -0.50
CA PRO A 100 6.01 -1.88 -1.56
C PRO A 100 6.21 -3.38 -1.77
N ILE A 101 6.34 -4.16 -0.68
CA ILE A 101 6.52 -5.62 -0.78
C ILE A 101 5.29 -6.29 -1.37
N SER A 102 4.10 -5.98 -0.86
CA SER A 102 2.86 -6.65 -1.28
C SER A 102 2.48 -6.30 -2.72
N VAL A 103 2.78 -5.10 -3.23
CA VAL A 103 2.49 -4.73 -4.64
C VAL A 103 3.38 -5.44 -5.65
N HIS A 104 4.52 -6.00 -5.24
CA HIS A 104 5.40 -6.73 -6.17
C HIS A 104 4.76 -8.03 -6.66
N LEU A 105 3.94 -8.70 -5.85
CA LEU A 105 3.22 -9.90 -6.27
C LEU A 105 2.28 -9.62 -7.44
N PRO A 106 1.27 -8.74 -7.36
CA PRO A 106 0.41 -8.46 -8.51
C PRO A 106 1.19 -7.87 -9.69
N ASN A 107 2.14 -6.97 -9.44
CA ASN A 107 2.92 -6.35 -10.52
C ASN A 107 3.86 -7.34 -11.24
N GLY A 108 4.31 -8.41 -10.57
CA GLY A 108 5.13 -9.45 -11.18
C GLY A 108 4.30 -10.58 -11.82
N VAL A 109 3.20 -10.97 -11.18
CA VAL A 109 2.36 -12.10 -11.62
C VAL A 109 1.44 -11.72 -12.80
N ILE A 110 0.93 -10.49 -12.86
CA ILE A 110 0.09 -10.02 -13.98
C ILE A 110 0.83 -10.15 -15.33
N PRO A 111 2.07 -9.64 -15.50
CA PRO A 111 2.82 -9.83 -16.74
C PRO A 111 2.96 -11.30 -17.14
N VAL A 112 3.25 -12.18 -16.18
CA VAL A 112 3.36 -13.63 -16.42
C VAL A 112 2.02 -14.18 -16.92
N ALA A 113 0.91 -13.85 -16.27
CA ALA A 113 -0.42 -14.30 -16.69
C ALA A 113 -0.77 -13.83 -18.11
N VAL A 114 -0.50 -12.56 -18.44
CA VAL A 114 -0.77 -12.01 -19.78
C VAL A 114 0.07 -12.70 -20.85
N VAL A 115 1.36 -12.95 -20.59
CA VAL A 115 2.21 -13.71 -21.52
C VAL A 115 1.66 -15.13 -21.72
N LEU A 116 1.25 -15.81 -20.64
CA LEU A 116 0.64 -17.14 -20.74
C LEU A 116 -0.65 -17.14 -21.56
N PHE A 117 -1.52 -16.14 -21.42
CA PHE A 117 -2.72 -16.02 -22.25
C PHE A 117 -2.40 -15.77 -23.72
N ILE A 118 -1.41 -14.92 -24.02
CA ILE A 118 -0.97 -14.67 -25.40
C ILE A 118 -0.41 -15.94 -26.02
N LEU A 119 0.47 -16.65 -25.31
CA LEU A 119 1.03 -17.92 -25.79
C LEU A 119 -0.07 -19.00 -25.93
N GLY A 120 -1.01 -19.07 -24.99
CA GLY A 120 -2.18 -19.94 -25.06
C GLY A 120 -3.05 -19.65 -26.27
N TRP A 121 -3.21 -18.37 -26.62
CA TRP A 121 -3.97 -17.95 -27.80
C TRP A 121 -3.32 -18.40 -29.10
N PHE A 122 -2.00 -18.23 -29.25
CA PHE A 122 -1.28 -18.63 -30.46
C PHE A 122 -1.08 -20.15 -30.59
N SER A 123 -0.93 -20.85 -29.47
CA SER A 123 -0.68 -22.30 -29.47
C SER A 123 -1.94 -23.15 -29.39
N GLY A 124 -3.08 -22.57 -29.00
CA GLY A 124 -4.30 -23.31 -28.66
C GLY A 124 -4.16 -24.19 -27.40
N SER A 125 -3.10 -24.01 -26.60
CA SER A 125 -2.82 -24.87 -25.44
C SER A 125 -3.63 -24.48 -24.21
N ASN A 126 -4.58 -25.34 -23.83
CA ASN A 126 -5.39 -25.17 -22.62
C ASN A 126 -4.56 -25.10 -21.32
N LEU A 127 -3.39 -25.76 -21.27
CA LEU A 127 -2.51 -25.73 -20.11
C LEU A 127 -1.99 -24.32 -19.82
N LEU A 128 -1.65 -23.56 -20.86
CA LEU A 128 -1.16 -22.19 -20.72
C LEU A 128 -2.26 -21.25 -20.22
N VAL A 129 -3.49 -21.44 -20.72
CA VAL A 129 -4.66 -20.66 -20.29
C VAL A 129 -4.97 -20.93 -18.82
N GLN A 130 -4.97 -22.21 -18.42
CA GLN A 130 -5.16 -22.61 -17.02
C GLN A 130 -4.08 -22.03 -16.11
N ALA A 131 -2.81 -22.08 -16.52
CA ALA A 131 -1.72 -21.49 -15.77
C ALA A 131 -1.89 -19.97 -15.61
N GLY A 132 -2.28 -19.26 -16.68
CA GLY A 132 -2.60 -17.83 -16.63
C GLY A 132 -3.75 -17.52 -15.67
N PHE A 133 -4.82 -18.32 -15.71
CA PHE A 133 -5.97 -18.20 -14.82
C PHE A 133 -5.58 -18.39 -13.34
N ILE A 134 -4.82 -19.44 -13.01
CA ILE A 134 -4.36 -19.71 -11.64
C ILE A 134 -3.53 -18.54 -11.11
N ASN A 135 -2.65 -17.97 -11.95
CA ASN A 135 -1.89 -16.77 -11.59
C ASN A 135 -2.79 -15.59 -11.23
N LEU A 136 -3.87 -15.33 -11.99
CA LEU A 136 -4.83 -14.27 -11.65
C LEU A 136 -5.57 -14.53 -10.33
N VAL A 137 -5.85 -15.79 -9.99
CA VAL A 137 -6.44 -16.12 -8.68
C VAL A 137 -5.52 -15.70 -7.53
N PHE A 138 -4.21 -15.99 -7.62
CA PHE A 138 -3.24 -15.53 -6.62
C PHE A 138 -3.17 -14.00 -6.55
N VAL A 139 -3.28 -13.30 -7.69
CA VAL A 139 -3.37 -11.83 -7.73
C VAL A 139 -4.58 -11.37 -6.91
N VAL A 140 -5.78 -11.87 -7.18
CA VAL A 140 -7.00 -11.45 -6.47
C VAL A 140 -6.92 -11.72 -4.96
N ILE A 141 -6.40 -12.88 -4.55
CA ILE A 141 -6.20 -13.21 -3.13
C ILE A 141 -5.28 -12.20 -2.45
N SER A 142 -4.30 -11.65 -3.16
CA SER A 142 -3.37 -10.66 -2.62
C SER A 142 -3.94 -9.23 -2.53
N LEU A 143 -4.96 -8.89 -3.33
CA LEU A 143 -5.47 -7.52 -3.45
C LEU A 143 -5.98 -6.91 -2.12
N PRO A 144 -6.67 -7.65 -1.22
CA PRO A 144 -7.07 -7.11 0.08
C PRO A 144 -5.88 -6.62 0.92
N LEU A 145 -4.79 -7.38 0.94
CA LEU A 145 -3.56 -7.02 1.66
C LEU A 145 -2.89 -5.79 1.02
N VAL A 146 -2.81 -5.77 -0.31
CA VAL A 146 -2.24 -4.64 -1.06
C VAL A 146 -3.03 -3.35 -0.84
N GLY A 147 -4.37 -3.44 -0.87
CA GLY A 147 -5.25 -2.31 -0.62
C GLY A 147 -5.14 -1.79 0.81
N LEU A 148 -5.16 -2.68 1.80
CA LEU A 148 -5.02 -2.32 3.21
C LEU A 148 -3.69 -1.63 3.49
N THR A 149 -2.58 -2.25 3.08
CA THR A 149 -1.24 -1.67 3.26
C THR A 149 -1.09 -0.35 2.51
N GLY A 150 -1.70 -0.22 1.33
CA GLY A 150 -1.68 1.02 0.55
C GLY A 150 -2.43 2.17 1.22
N VAL A 151 -3.60 1.90 1.79
CA VAL A 151 -4.37 2.91 2.55
C VAL A 151 -3.60 3.32 3.81
N LEU A 152 -2.99 2.37 4.53
CA LEU A 152 -2.20 2.67 5.72
C LEU A 152 -0.99 3.55 5.39
N GLU A 153 -0.22 3.21 4.34
CA GLU A 153 0.93 4.02 3.94
C GLU A 153 0.49 5.40 3.44
N TRP A 154 -0.59 5.50 2.65
CA TRP A 154 -1.15 6.77 2.20
C TRP A 154 -1.56 7.69 3.35
N LYS A 155 -2.21 7.15 4.37
CA LYS A 155 -2.65 7.92 5.54
C LYS A 155 -1.47 8.42 6.38
N THR A 156 -0.49 7.56 6.63
CA THR A 156 0.58 7.83 7.61
C THR A 156 1.80 8.50 7.00
N LYS A 157 2.28 8.02 5.85
CA LYS A 157 3.52 8.51 5.22
C LYS A 157 3.28 9.77 4.38
N TYR A 158 2.12 9.84 3.73
CA TYR A 158 1.80 10.89 2.75
C TYR A 158 0.73 11.89 3.22
N ASN A 159 0.36 11.86 4.51
CA ASN A 159 -0.62 12.77 5.11
C ASN A 159 -1.94 12.87 4.33
N GLN A 160 -2.40 11.76 3.73
CA GLN A 160 -3.65 11.70 2.96
C GLN A 160 -3.70 12.68 1.78
N ALA A 161 -2.54 13.09 1.24
CA ALA A 161 -2.52 14.04 0.13
C ALA A 161 -3.20 13.43 -1.12
N LEU A 162 -4.14 14.16 -1.71
CA LEU A 162 -4.84 13.79 -2.95
C LEU A 162 -4.25 14.53 -4.16
N THR A 163 -2.95 14.36 -4.39
CA THR A 163 -2.29 14.90 -5.58
C THR A 163 -2.70 14.11 -6.82
N THR A 164 -2.44 14.68 -8.00
CA THR A 164 -2.70 14.01 -9.29
C THR A 164 -2.05 12.62 -9.38
N ILE A 165 -0.87 12.46 -8.79
CA ILE A 165 -0.16 11.18 -8.72
C ILE A 165 -0.95 10.12 -7.93
N PHE A 166 -1.47 10.48 -6.75
CA PHE A 166 -2.27 9.54 -5.96
C PHE A 166 -3.59 9.19 -6.66
N LYS A 167 -4.24 10.17 -7.31
CA LYS A 167 -5.47 9.94 -8.09
C LYS A 167 -5.23 8.94 -9.21
N ILE A 168 -4.16 9.11 -10.00
CA ILE A 168 -3.82 8.17 -11.08
C ILE A 168 -3.48 6.80 -10.52
N LYS A 169 -2.67 6.71 -9.45
CA LYS A 169 -2.28 5.43 -8.84
C LYS A 169 -3.50 4.64 -8.35
N ILE A 170 -4.43 5.31 -7.67
CA ILE A 170 -5.66 4.69 -7.16
C ILE A 170 -6.56 4.27 -8.33
N ALA A 171 -6.75 5.12 -9.34
CA ALA A 171 -7.53 4.78 -10.53
C ALA A 171 -6.96 3.58 -11.28
N ALA A 172 -5.63 3.56 -11.50
CA ALA A 172 -4.94 2.44 -12.15
C ALA A 172 -5.07 1.13 -11.34
N ALA A 173 -4.99 1.19 -10.01
CA ALA A 173 -5.22 0.03 -9.15
C ALA A 173 -6.66 -0.49 -9.24
N ILE A 174 -7.65 0.40 -9.28
CA ILE A 174 -9.08 0.04 -9.45
C ILE A 174 -9.31 -0.61 -10.81
N VAL A 175 -8.79 -0.02 -11.89
CA VAL A 175 -8.89 -0.60 -13.25
C VAL A 175 -8.25 -1.99 -13.29
N THR A 176 -7.06 -2.14 -12.71
CA THR A 176 -6.37 -3.44 -12.62
C THR A 176 -7.23 -4.47 -11.91
N ALA A 177 -7.80 -4.13 -10.74
CA ALA A 177 -8.64 -5.04 -9.97
C ALA A 177 -9.92 -5.44 -10.73
N ILE A 178 -10.60 -4.48 -11.35
CA ILE A 178 -11.80 -4.74 -12.15
C ILE A 178 -11.48 -5.65 -13.33
N CYS A 179 -10.43 -5.36 -14.10
CA CYS A 179 -10.03 -6.18 -15.23
C CYS A 179 -9.63 -7.60 -14.80
N CYS A 180 -8.93 -7.73 -13.67
CA CYS A 180 -8.54 -9.02 -13.11
C CYS A 180 -9.76 -9.87 -12.74
N ILE A 181 -10.70 -9.29 -11.99
CA ILE A 181 -11.95 -9.96 -11.59
C ILE A 181 -12.79 -10.31 -12.83
N ALA A 182 -12.94 -9.38 -13.77
CA ALA A 182 -13.67 -9.61 -15.01
C ALA A 182 -13.05 -10.75 -15.85
N SER A 183 -11.72 -10.80 -15.93
CA SER A 183 -11.01 -11.88 -16.65
C SER A 183 -11.22 -13.24 -15.98
N ILE A 184 -11.18 -13.31 -14.65
CA ILE A 184 -11.46 -14.54 -13.89
C ILE A 184 -12.90 -15.00 -14.12
N ILE A 185 -13.87 -14.09 -13.99
CA ILE A 185 -15.29 -14.42 -14.20
C ILE A 185 -15.52 -14.91 -15.63
N TRP A 186 -14.94 -14.24 -16.63
CA TRP A 186 -15.09 -14.65 -18.02
C TRP A 186 -14.54 -16.06 -18.25
N TYR A 187 -13.36 -16.37 -17.72
CA TYR A 187 -12.79 -17.72 -17.82
C TYR A 187 -13.64 -18.77 -17.10
N LEU A 188 -14.20 -18.45 -15.93
CA LEU A 188 -15.07 -19.37 -15.18
C LEU A 188 -16.39 -19.67 -15.92
N VAL A 189 -16.92 -18.70 -16.66
CA VAL A 189 -18.13 -18.87 -17.48
C VAL A 189 -17.83 -19.61 -18.77
N ASN A 190 -16.66 -19.34 -19.39
CA ASN A 190 -16.21 -19.99 -20.61
C ASN A 190 -14.73 -20.37 -20.53
N PRO A 191 -14.41 -21.63 -20.15
CA PRO A 191 -13.03 -22.10 -20.09
C PRO A 191 -12.28 -22.07 -21.45
N GLU A 192 -13.02 -22.10 -22.56
CA GLU A 192 -12.48 -22.02 -23.93
C GLU A 192 -12.51 -20.58 -24.49
N VAL A 193 -12.49 -19.57 -23.61
CA VAL A 193 -12.61 -18.15 -23.99
C VAL A 193 -11.63 -17.72 -25.08
N LEU A 194 -10.40 -18.24 -25.10
CA LEU A 194 -9.38 -17.87 -26.10
C LEU A 194 -9.62 -18.46 -27.49
N VAL A 195 -10.33 -19.58 -27.59
CA VAL A 195 -10.70 -20.21 -28.88
C VAL A 195 -12.03 -19.63 -29.39
N SER A 196 -12.83 -19.05 -28.50
CA SER A 196 -14.09 -18.41 -28.87
C SER A 196 -13.91 -17.19 -29.80
N PRO A 197 -14.94 -16.80 -30.57
CA PRO A 197 -14.91 -15.57 -31.37
C PRO A 197 -14.56 -14.30 -30.59
N GLY A 198 -14.76 -14.31 -29.27
CA GLY A 198 -14.43 -13.22 -28.35
C GLY A 198 -13.02 -13.29 -27.74
N GLY A 199 -12.17 -14.26 -28.13
CA GLY A 199 -10.84 -14.46 -27.53
C GLY A 199 -9.93 -13.24 -27.62
N TRP A 200 -10.01 -12.47 -28.71
CA TRP A 200 -9.26 -11.22 -28.87
C TRP A 200 -9.67 -10.16 -27.84
N MET A 201 -10.96 -10.09 -27.45
CA MET A 201 -11.44 -9.17 -26.42
C MET A 201 -10.91 -9.56 -25.04
N PHE A 202 -10.84 -10.87 -24.77
CA PHE A 202 -10.24 -11.39 -23.54
C PHE A 202 -8.76 -11.02 -23.44
N VAL A 203 -8.00 -11.13 -24.54
CA VAL A 203 -6.59 -10.69 -24.57
C VAL A 203 -6.47 -9.18 -24.39
N MET A 204 -7.32 -8.37 -25.04
CA MET A 204 -7.32 -6.91 -24.86
C MET A 204 -7.64 -6.50 -23.42
N LEU A 205 -8.59 -7.18 -22.76
CA LEU A 205 -8.89 -6.96 -21.34
C LEU A 205 -7.66 -7.20 -20.46
N ASN A 206 -6.92 -8.28 -20.72
CA ASN A 206 -5.71 -8.62 -19.99
C ASN A 206 -4.54 -7.67 -20.30
N LEU A 207 -4.42 -7.17 -21.53
CA LEU A 207 -3.45 -6.13 -21.87
C LEU A 207 -3.76 -4.79 -21.20
N LEU A 208 -5.05 -4.42 -21.08
CA LEU A 208 -5.47 -3.25 -20.33
C LEU A 208 -5.12 -3.39 -18.84
N MET A 209 -5.36 -4.57 -18.25
CA MET A 209 -4.94 -4.89 -16.88
C MET A 209 -3.43 -4.72 -16.69
N LEU A 210 -2.62 -5.25 -17.61
CA LEU A 210 -1.16 -5.11 -17.59
C LEU A 210 -0.72 -3.65 -17.69
N ALA A 211 -1.32 -2.88 -18.60
CA ALA A 211 -1.02 -1.46 -18.75
C ALA A 211 -1.36 -0.68 -17.47
N ALA A 212 -2.53 -0.93 -16.87
CA ALA A 212 -2.94 -0.30 -15.63
C ALA A 212 -2.01 -0.67 -14.45
N ALA A 213 -1.64 -1.94 -14.31
CA ALA A 213 -0.67 -2.40 -13.30
C ALA A 213 0.71 -1.75 -13.50
N GLY A 214 1.17 -1.67 -14.75
CA GLY A 214 2.41 -1.01 -15.12
C GLY A 214 2.41 0.49 -14.77
N VAL A 215 1.32 1.20 -15.04
CA VAL A 215 1.15 2.61 -14.65
C VAL A 215 1.19 2.77 -13.13
N ALA A 216 0.45 1.94 -12.39
CA ALA A 216 0.45 1.96 -10.93
C ALA A 216 1.85 1.68 -10.35
N GLY A 217 2.57 0.72 -10.93
CA GLY A 217 3.94 0.36 -10.56
C GLY A 217 4.95 1.46 -10.87
N HIS A 218 4.93 2.03 -12.08
CA HIS A 218 5.85 3.10 -12.49
C HIS A 218 5.69 4.36 -11.62
N ILE A 219 4.45 4.78 -11.37
CA ILE A 219 4.15 5.92 -10.50
C ILE A 219 4.53 5.62 -9.06
N GLY A 220 4.28 4.38 -8.58
CA GLY A 220 4.71 3.93 -7.27
C GLY A 220 6.24 3.99 -7.10
N GLY A 221 6.98 3.55 -8.12
CA GLY A 221 8.43 3.63 -8.18
C GLY A 221 8.95 5.06 -8.00
N LYS A 222 8.37 6.04 -8.71
CA LYS A 222 8.75 7.46 -8.57
C LYS A 222 8.53 8.05 -7.18
N LEU A 223 7.59 7.51 -6.40
CA LEU A 223 7.38 7.95 -5.01
C LEU A 223 8.42 7.36 -4.05
N VAL A 224 8.99 6.20 -4.39
CA VAL A 224 9.98 5.48 -3.59
C VAL A 224 11.39 5.93 -3.96
N PHE A 225 11.73 5.85 -5.24
CA PHE A 225 12.99 6.24 -5.84
C PHE A 225 12.81 7.66 -6.39
N LYS A 226 13.38 8.64 -5.70
CA LYS A 226 13.15 10.09 -5.93
C LYS A 226 14.12 10.66 -6.96
N ASP A 227 14.35 9.90 -8.02
CA ASP A 227 15.29 10.21 -9.09
C ASP A 227 14.67 11.19 -10.11
#